data_AF-V5XJK9-F1
#
_entry.id   AF-V5XJK9-F1
#
_cell.length_a   1.000
_cell.length_b   1.000
_cell.length_c   1.000
_cell.angle_alpha   90.00
_cell.angle_beta   90.00
_cell.angle_gamma   90.00
#
_symmetry.space_group_name_H-M   'P 1'
#
loop_
_entity.id
_entity.type
_entity.pdbx_description
1 polymer ?
#
loop_
_entity_poly.entity_id
_entity_poly.type
_entity_poly.pdbx_seq_one_letter_code
_entity_poly.pdbx_strand_id
1 'polypeptide(L)'
;MVAGGDMGKDLEVDAGGLQSAAADSAAAAAEVLAGGVEGSVSARPSGAGIAVFDAVSTSVRTLVSGRIADQAGDAASAAARYEATDGGSADVIAVTL
;
A
#
# COMPACT_ATOMS: atom_id res chain seq x y z
N MET A 1 -9.24 28.87 30.05
CA MET A 1 -7.95 28.78 29.35
C MET A 1 -7.67 27.30 29.14
N VAL A 2 -8.17 26.73 28.04
CA VAL A 2 -7.89 25.34 27.67
C VAL A 2 -6.45 25.32 27.18
N ALA A 3 -5.58 24.64 27.92
CA ALA A 3 -4.23 24.35 27.45
C ALA A 3 -4.38 23.54 26.15
N GLY A 4 -3.97 24.13 25.03
CA GLY A 4 -3.84 23.43 23.77
C GLY A 4 -2.86 22.29 23.98
N GLY A 5 -3.39 21.06 24.04
CA GLY A 5 -2.61 19.84 24.07
C GLY A 5 -1.77 19.78 22.80
N ASP A 6 -0.47 19.64 23.01
CA ASP A 6 0.54 19.53 21.98
C ASP A 6 0.30 18.25 21.17
N MET A 7 -0.35 18.40 20.01
CA MET A 7 -0.61 17.32 19.04
C MET A 7 0.71 16.70 18.50
N GLY A 8 1.88 17.21 18.88
CA GLY A 8 3.19 16.78 18.41
C GLY A 8 4.03 15.96 19.39
N LYS A 9 3.52 15.53 20.55
CA LYS A 9 4.32 14.81 21.57
C LYS A 9 3.91 13.37 21.83
N ASP A 10 2.67 13.01 21.53
CA ASP A 10 2.14 11.65 21.72
C ASP A 10 1.82 11.03 20.35
N LEU A 11 2.87 10.75 19.56
CA LEU A 11 2.75 10.03 18.29
C LEU A 11 2.90 8.53 18.54
N GLU A 12 1.85 7.90 19.07
CA GLU A 12 1.80 6.43 19.19
C GLU A 12 1.46 5.82 17.82
N VAL A 13 2.30 4.90 17.35
CA VAL A 13 2.14 4.27 16.03
C VAL A 13 1.56 2.87 16.20
N ASP A 14 0.38 2.66 15.62
CA ASP A 14 -0.25 1.34 15.55
C ASP A 14 0.43 0.48 14.47
N ALA A 15 1.47 -0.26 14.87
CA ALA A 15 2.19 -1.19 13.99
C ALA A 15 1.29 -2.31 13.47
N GLY A 16 0.30 -2.75 14.25
CA GLY A 16 -0.69 -3.76 13.84
C GLY A 16 -1.61 -3.23 12.75
N GLY A 17 -2.12 -2.02 12.92
CA GLY A 17 -2.90 -1.30 11.91
C GLY A 17 -2.11 -1.06 10.62
N LEU A 18 -0.81 -0.77 10.73
CA LEU A 18 0.06 -0.58 9.58
C LEU A 18 0.33 -1.89 8.80
N GLN A 19 0.45 -3.02 9.50
CA GLN A 19 0.50 -4.35 8.88
C GLN A 19 -0.82 -4.72 8.19
N SER A 20 -1.96 -4.45 8.83
CA SER A 20 -3.27 -4.70 8.21
C SER A 20 -3.43 -3.87 6.93
N ALA A 21 -3.10 -2.58 6.98
CA ALA A 21 -3.17 -1.69 5.83
C ALA A 21 -2.23 -2.12 4.69
N ALA A 22 -1.06 -2.65 5.01
CA ALA A 22 -0.15 -3.23 4.02
C ALA A 22 -0.78 -4.46 3.33
N ALA A 23 -1.36 -5.39 4.10
CA ALA A 23 -2.03 -6.56 3.54
C ALA A 23 -3.22 -6.19 2.65
N ASP A 24 -4.05 -5.25 3.11
CA ASP A 24 -5.22 -4.76 2.36
C ASP A 24 -4.78 -4.06 1.06
N SER A 25 -3.70 -3.28 1.12
CA SER A 25 -3.14 -2.62 -0.07
C SER A 25 -2.57 -3.62 -1.06
N ALA A 26 -1.91 -4.69 -0.59
CA ALA A 26 -1.43 -5.76 -1.46
C ALA A 26 -2.59 -6.51 -2.14
N ALA A 27 -3.68 -6.76 -1.43
CA ALA A 27 -4.90 -7.33 -2.02
C ALA A 27 -5.51 -6.39 -3.08
N ALA A 28 -5.61 -5.09 -2.78
CA ALA A 28 -6.09 -4.09 -3.73
C ALA A 28 -5.20 -4.00 -4.99
N ALA A 29 -3.87 -4.09 -4.85
CA ALA A 29 -2.95 -4.14 -5.98
C ALA A 29 -3.24 -5.34 -6.89
N ALA A 30 -3.50 -6.51 -6.31
CA ALA A 30 -3.85 -7.72 -7.05
C ALA A 30 -5.20 -7.58 -7.77
N GLU A 31 -6.20 -6.99 -7.11
CA GLU A 31 -7.52 -6.72 -7.73
C GLU A 31 -7.40 -5.75 -8.90
N VAL A 32 -6.63 -4.67 -8.73
CA VAL A 32 -6.36 -3.70 -9.80
C VAL A 32 -5.74 -4.41 -11.00
N LEU A 33 -4.69 -5.23 -10.77
CA LEU A 33 -4.02 -5.99 -11.82
C LEU A 33 -4.96 -6.97 -12.54
N ALA A 34 -5.86 -7.62 -11.80
CA ALA A 34 -6.79 -8.60 -12.34
C ALA A 34 -7.94 -8.01 -13.17
N GLY A 35 -8.35 -6.76 -12.92
CA GLY A 35 -9.58 -6.18 -13.49
C GLY A 35 -9.55 -5.83 -15.00
N GLY A 36 -8.75 -6.53 -15.82
CA GLY A 36 -8.60 -6.30 -17.26
C GLY A 36 -9.88 -6.58 -18.06
N VAL A 37 -9.97 -6.01 -19.25
CA VAL A 37 -11.00 -6.36 -20.25
C VAL A 37 -10.34 -7.21 -21.32
N GLU A 38 -11.03 -8.21 -21.86
CA GLU A 38 -10.48 -8.98 -22.97
C GLU A 38 -10.44 -8.12 -24.24
N GLY A 39 -9.30 -8.16 -24.93
CA GLY A 39 -9.08 -7.39 -26.15
C GLY A 39 -10.12 -7.69 -27.23
N SER A 40 -10.74 -6.64 -27.76
CA SER A 40 -11.71 -6.74 -28.85
C SER A 40 -11.03 -7.11 -30.17
N VAL A 41 -11.36 -8.29 -30.71
CA VAL A 41 -10.92 -8.71 -32.05
C VAL A 41 -12.00 -8.32 -33.06
N SER A 42 -12.00 -7.06 -33.50
CA SER A 42 -12.93 -6.58 -34.53
C SER A 42 -12.22 -6.29 -35.85
N ALA A 43 -12.75 -6.79 -36.96
CA ALA A 43 -12.25 -6.53 -38.32
C ALA A 43 -12.59 -5.11 -38.85
N ARG A 44 -13.28 -4.28 -38.06
CA ARG A 44 -13.61 -2.90 -38.42
C ARG A 44 -12.40 -1.99 -38.17
N PRO A 45 -12.24 -0.87 -38.88
CA PRO A 45 -11.14 0.09 -38.65
C PRO A 45 -11.04 0.59 -37.20
N SER A 46 -12.16 0.67 -36.48
CA SER A 46 -12.20 1.03 -35.06
C SER A 46 -11.58 -0.03 -34.13
N GLY A 47 -11.47 -1.28 -34.57
CA GLY A 47 -10.90 -2.38 -33.79
C GLY A 47 -9.42 -2.16 -33.45
N ALA A 48 -8.65 -1.59 -34.37
CA ALA A 48 -7.25 -1.23 -34.11
C ALA A 48 -7.12 -0.18 -32.99
N GLY A 49 -8.00 0.83 -32.98
CA GLY A 49 -8.04 1.83 -31.91
C GLY A 49 -8.43 1.25 -30.56
N ILE A 50 -9.40 0.33 -30.53
CA ILE A 50 -9.81 -0.37 -29.30
C ILE A 50 -8.66 -1.23 -28.77
N ALA A 51 -7.94 -1.96 -29.63
CA ALA A 51 -6.80 -2.76 -29.22
C ALA A 51 -5.66 -1.92 -28.63
N VAL A 52 -5.38 -0.74 -29.20
CA VAL A 52 -4.39 0.20 -28.64
C VAL A 52 -4.85 0.70 -27.28
N PHE A 53 -6.12 1.08 -27.14
CA PHE A 53 -6.66 1.54 -25.86
C PHE A 53 -6.59 0.46 -24.77
N ASP A 54 -6.90 -0.79 -25.12
CA ASP A 54 -6.81 -1.92 -24.22
C ASP A 54 -5.37 -2.20 -23.77
N ALA A 55 -4.41 -2.15 -24.70
CA ALA A 55 -2.99 -2.28 -24.39
C ALA A 55 -2.49 -1.16 -23.46
N VAL A 56 -2.89 0.09 -23.72
CA VAL A 56 -2.56 1.23 -22.85
C VAL A 56 -3.18 1.05 -21.47
N SER A 57 -4.44 0.63 -21.40
CA SER A 57 -5.16 0.40 -20.14
C SER A 57 -4.49 -0.68 -19.31
N THR A 58 -4.07 -1.77 -19.95
CA THR A 58 -3.29 -2.86 -19.32
C THR A 58 -1.95 -2.35 -18.78
N SER A 59 -1.24 -1.52 -19.55
CA SER A 59 0.03 -0.93 -19.12
C SER A 59 -0.13 -0.01 -17.91
N VAL A 60 -1.13 0.88 -17.93
CA VAL A 60 -1.44 1.79 -16.81
C VAL A 60 -1.82 1.01 -15.56
N ARG A 61 -2.67 -0.01 -15.70
CA ARG A 61 -3.08 -0.88 -14.59
C ARG A 61 -1.89 -1.58 -13.94
N THR A 62 -0.97 -2.10 -14.76
CA THR A 62 0.27 -2.72 -14.28
C THR A 62 1.09 -1.71 -13.47
N LEU A 63 1.30 -0.50 -13.99
CA LEU A 63 2.02 0.57 -13.28
C LEU A 63 1.37 0.96 -11.96
N VAL A 64 0.04 1.12 -11.94
CA VAL A 64 -0.70 1.49 -10.73
C VAL A 64 -0.65 0.36 -9.70
N SER A 65 -0.85 -0.90 -10.12
CA SER A 65 -0.75 -2.06 -9.22
C SER A 65 0.63 -2.16 -8.56
N GLY A 66 1.71 -1.93 -9.32
CA GLY A 66 3.07 -1.92 -8.79
C GLY A 66 3.26 -0.84 -7.73
N ARG A 67 2.78 0.38 -7.99
CA ARG A 67 2.86 1.47 -7.01
C ARG A 67 2.13 1.16 -5.70
N ILE A 68 0.96 0.53 -5.77
CA ILE A 68 0.21 0.14 -4.56
C ILE A 68 0.98 -0.94 -3.79
N ALA A 69 1.56 -1.92 -4.49
CA ALA A 69 2.37 -2.97 -3.89
C ALA A 69 3.65 -2.41 -3.22
N ASP A 70 4.30 -1.42 -3.84
CA ASP A 70 5.47 -0.75 -3.26
C ASP A 70 5.08 -0.02 -1.96
N GLN A 71 3.97 0.73 -1.97
CA GLN A 71 3.44 1.40 -0.78
C GLN A 71 3.09 0.42 0.35
N ALA A 72 2.53 -0.75 0.00
CA ALA A 72 2.27 -1.82 0.96
C ALA A 72 3.58 -2.35 1.58
N GLY A 73 4.61 -2.56 0.76
CA GLY A 73 5.93 -2.99 1.23
C GLY A 73 6.59 -1.98 2.18
N ASP A 74 6.46 -0.69 1.88
CA ASP A 74 6.95 0.39 2.74
C ASP A 74 6.21 0.41 4.09
N ALA A 75 4.89 0.26 4.08
CA ALA A 75 4.07 0.19 5.30
C ALA A 75 4.44 -1.02 6.16
N ALA A 76 4.56 -2.22 5.58
CA ALA A 76 4.99 -3.41 6.31
C ALA A 76 6.41 -3.26 6.90
N SER A 77 7.32 -2.66 6.13
CA SER A 77 8.69 -2.39 6.59
C SER A 77 8.73 -1.36 7.72
N ALA A 78 7.86 -0.35 7.68
CA ALA A 78 7.71 0.62 8.77
C ALA A 78 7.13 -0.05 10.03
N ALA A 79 6.11 -0.90 9.88
CA ALA A 79 5.51 -1.64 11.00
C ALA A 79 6.55 -2.50 11.73
N ALA A 80 7.37 -3.24 10.98
CA ALA A 80 8.44 -4.06 11.55
C ALA A 80 9.48 -3.23 12.33
N ARG A 81 9.78 -2.00 11.89
CA ARG A 81 10.71 -1.11 12.60
C ARG A 81 10.11 -0.57 13.89
N TYR A 82 8.81 -0.24 13.91
CA TYR A 82 8.13 0.18 15.13
C TYR A 82 8.08 -0.94 16.16
N GLU A 83 7.66 -2.15 15.75
CA GLU A 83 7.64 -3.32 16.64
C GLU A 83 9.01 -3.62 17.25
N ALA A 84 10.08 -3.55 16.44
CA ALA A 84 11.44 -3.74 16.93
C ALA A 84 11.89 -2.63 17.90
N THR A 85 11.49 -1.39 17.65
CA THR A 85 11.84 -0.24 18.51
C THR A 85 11.11 -0.32 19.85
N ASP A 86 9.83 -0.65 19.83
CA ASP A 86 9.00 -0.76 21.03
C ASP A 86 9.41 -1.97 21.86
N GLY A 87 9.58 -3.15 21.23
CA GLY A 87 10.06 -4.36 21.90
C GLY A 87 11.48 -4.21 22.46
N GLY A 88 12.39 -3.59 21.70
CA GLY A 88 13.77 -3.35 22.15
C GLY A 88 13.87 -2.34 23.29
N SER A 89 13.03 -1.30 23.28
CA SER A 89 12.97 -0.31 24.38
C SER A 89 12.38 -0.92 25.65
N ALA A 90 11.36 -1.77 25.53
CA ALA A 90 10.77 -2.49 26.66
C ALA A 90 11.79 -3.42 27.35
N ASP A 91 12.62 -4.12 26.58
CA ASP A 91 13.66 -5.01 27.12
C ASP A 91 14.76 -4.23 27.87
N VAL A 92 15.22 -3.11 27.31
CA VAL A 92 16.21 -2.24 27.96
C VAL A 92 15.67 -1.66 29.27
N ILE A 93 14.39 -1.27 29.31
CA ILE A 93 13.75 -0.77 30.54
C ILE A 93 13.59 -1.91 31.57
N ALA A 94 13.19 -3.09 31.14
CA ALA A 94 13.02 -4.26 32.01
C ALA A 94 14.33 -4.75 32.64
N VAL A 95 15.47 -4.57 31.96
CA VAL A 95 16.81 -4.93 32.47
C VAL A 95 17.37 -3.90 33.46
N THR A 96 16.89 -2.65 33.43
CA THR A 96 17.41 -1.56 34.28
C THR A 96 16.69 -1.46 35.63
N LEU A 97 15.58 -2.18 35.83
CA LEU A 97 14.81 -2.26 37.09
C LEU A 97 15.17 -3.51 37.90
#